data_AF-A0A936T5B3-F1
#
_entry.id   AF-A0A936T5B3-F1
#
_cell.length_a   1.000
_cell.length_b   1.000
_cell.length_c   1.000
_cell.angle_alpha   90.00
_cell.angle_beta   90.00
_cell.angle_gamma   90.00
#
_symmetry.space_group_name_H-M   'P 1'
#
loop_
_entity.id
_entity.type
_entity.pdbx_description
1 polymer ?
#
loop_
_entity_poly.entity_id
_entity_poly.type
_entity_poly.pdbx_seq_one_letter_code
_entity_poly.pdbx_strand_id
1 'polypeptide(L)'
;MNKLAKLCGFAMAYALVACGGQGYDQALLEQYRTAIPKETQLAASAPEASIQALVGDPAIFPKGSHDIVKGVNGSVSSIIETMKAIVATEPSIYNSDTKEFVWGPFPNDNGVGTVAAYIKDQGDGKDFRYVYALLRGVDNDLAKMSPVIWGGATPDPKSEDHGAGVTLWDFEANYAFETANNPDVANTPLDRGRFVAVYGKGTNDKGQFGVVLAAVRKFVPKDKPDNIPADVDYFYGRFSDDKNQVDFVDWEGNVDISNDPAKPAAEDINVHLAFFNEGTGRGEAKASGGDLAMGQTADVVECWDKAIAQTYLSFASSTNGASDGPPAVEGDIAACGYFQKSLTELGVPSLADVDPALKAALDDVATNGVPKE
;
A
#
# COMPACT_ATOMS: atom_id res chain seq x y z
N MET A 1 -20.09 -16.72 -9.70
CA MET A 1 -20.70 -16.81 -11.06
C MET A 1 -21.70 -15.70 -11.36
N ASN A 2 -22.37 -15.06 -10.37
CA ASN A 2 -23.28 -13.91 -10.60
C ASN A 2 -22.61 -12.53 -10.84
N LYS A 3 -21.27 -12.42 -10.78
CA LYS A 3 -20.55 -11.17 -11.07
C LYS A 3 -20.26 -10.97 -12.57
N LEU A 4 -20.06 -12.05 -13.33
CA LEU A 4 -19.81 -11.99 -14.79
C LEU A 4 -21.06 -11.64 -15.62
N ALA A 5 -22.25 -12.02 -15.16
CA ALA A 5 -23.51 -11.70 -15.85
C ALA A 5 -23.90 -10.21 -15.76
N LYS A 6 -23.37 -9.47 -14.78
CA LYS A 6 -23.62 -8.03 -14.60
C LYS A 6 -22.77 -7.15 -15.53
N LEU A 7 -21.59 -7.62 -15.94
CA LEU A 7 -20.74 -6.94 -16.93
C LEU A 7 -21.37 -6.97 -18.35
N CYS A 8 -22.21 -7.95 -18.66
CA CYS A 8 -22.97 -7.96 -19.93
C CYS A 8 -24.07 -6.88 -19.97
N GLY A 9 -24.52 -6.36 -18.83
CA GLY A 9 -25.47 -5.24 -18.76
C GLY A 9 -24.84 -3.90 -19.16
N PHE A 10 -23.53 -3.73 -18.93
CA PHE A 10 -22.76 -2.54 -19.32
C PHE A 10 -22.70 -2.35 -20.84
N ALA A 11 -22.70 -3.44 -21.62
CA ALA A 11 -22.57 -3.37 -23.06
C ALA A 11 -23.85 -2.92 -23.79
N MET A 12 -25.03 -3.01 -23.15
CA MET A 12 -26.31 -2.88 -23.87
C MET A 12 -26.98 -1.50 -23.75
N ALA A 13 -26.51 -0.62 -22.85
CA ALA A 13 -27.04 0.75 -22.71
C ALA A 13 -26.20 1.84 -23.43
N TYR A 14 -24.98 1.52 -23.88
CA TYR A 14 -24.07 2.48 -24.54
C TYR A 14 -24.22 2.54 -26.08
N ALA A 15 -25.12 1.77 -26.68
CA ALA A 15 -25.27 1.65 -28.13
C ALA A 15 -25.92 2.87 -28.83
N LEU A 16 -26.18 3.99 -28.15
CA LEU A 16 -26.91 5.13 -28.73
C LEU A 16 -26.21 6.50 -28.68
N VAL A 17 -24.93 6.58 -28.30
CA VAL A 17 -24.15 7.85 -28.37
C VAL A 17 -22.81 7.71 -29.12
N ALA A 18 -22.53 6.57 -29.73
CA ALA A 18 -21.32 6.37 -30.53
C ALA A 18 -21.53 6.83 -31.99
N CYS A 19 -21.43 8.13 -32.26
CA CYS A 19 -21.23 8.66 -33.61
C CYS A 19 -20.62 10.08 -33.57
N GLY A 20 -19.39 10.17 -33.07
CA GLY A 20 -18.50 11.31 -33.23
C GLY A 20 -17.08 10.78 -33.23
N GLY A 21 -16.39 10.88 -34.36
CA GLY A 21 -15.06 10.28 -34.55
C GLY A 21 -14.11 10.69 -33.44
N GLN A 22 -13.61 9.70 -32.69
CA GLN A 22 -12.64 9.92 -31.64
C GLN A 22 -11.35 10.48 -32.28
N GLY A 23 -10.95 11.68 -31.86
CA GLY A 23 -9.78 12.41 -32.39
C GLY A 23 -8.43 11.83 -31.95
N TYR A 24 -8.36 10.52 -31.73
CA TYR A 24 -7.17 9.81 -31.26
C TYR A 24 -7.13 8.39 -31.83
N ASP A 25 -5.95 7.77 -31.85
CA ASP A 25 -5.81 6.36 -32.21
C ASP A 25 -5.75 5.46 -30.95
N GLN A 26 -6.13 4.19 -31.13
CA GLN A 26 -6.20 3.24 -30.02
C GLN A 26 -4.83 2.94 -29.40
N ALA A 27 -3.73 3.09 -30.14
CA ALA A 27 -2.39 2.88 -29.60
C ALA A 27 -2.02 3.97 -28.57
N LEU A 28 -2.45 5.22 -28.81
CA LEU A 28 -2.30 6.31 -27.87
C LEU A 28 -3.10 6.06 -26.58
N LEU A 29 -4.34 5.55 -26.69
CA LEU A 29 -5.14 5.20 -25.52
C LEU A 29 -4.48 4.09 -24.69
N GLU A 30 -4.00 3.03 -25.34
CA GLU A 30 -3.27 1.95 -24.66
C GLU A 30 -2.01 2.45 -23.96
N GLN A 31 -1.30 3.41 -24.57
CA GLN A 31 -0.15 4.04 -23.93
C GLN A 31 -0.55 4.74 -22.63
N TYR A 32 -1.66 5.47 -22.59
CA TYR A 32 -2.13 6.14 -21.38
C TYR A 32 -2.60 5.15 -20.32
N ARG A 33 -3.24 4.05 -20.71
CA ARG A 33 -3.69 2.99 -19.78
C ARG A 33 -2.53 2.37 -19.00
N THR A 34 -1.30 2.40 -19.53
CA THR A 34 -0.10 1.96 -18.78
C THR A 34 0.20 2.80 -17.54
N ALA A 35 -0.37 4.01 -17.42
CA ALA A 35 -0.21 4.86 -16.25
C ALA A 35 -0.89 4.31 -15.00
N ILE A 36 -1.90 3.44 -15.15
CA ILE A 36 -2.57 2.83 -14.01
C ILE A 36 -1.69 1.69 -13.47
N PRO A 37 -1.20 1.78 -12.22
CA PRO A 37 -0.32 0.76 -11.69
C PRO A 37 -0.97 -0.62 -11.66
N LYS A 38 -0.14 -1.65 -11.81
CA LYS A 38 -0.52 -3.03 -11.57
C LYS A 38 -0.46 -3.35 -10.09
N GLU A 39 -1.26 -4.33 -9.67
CA GLU A 39 -1.23 -4.82 -8.29
C GLU A 39 0.18 -5.28 -7.89
N THR A 40 0.89 -5.96 -8.79
CA THR A 40 2.28 -6.41 -8.59
C THR A 40 3.31 -5.29 -8.41
N GLN A 41 2.93 -4.02 -8.63
CA GLN A 41 3.78 -2.84 -8.36
C GLN A 41 3.48 -2.20 -7.01
N LEU A 42 2.29 -2.40 -6.47
CA LEU A 42 1.80 -1.76 -5.25
C LEU A 42 1.55 -2.75 -4.11
N ALA A 43 1.52 -4.04 -4.37
CA ALA A 43 1.31 -5.08 -3.38
C ALA A 43 2.66 -5.55 -2.80
N ALA A 44 2.69 -5.79 -1.50
CA ALA A 44 3.80 -6.49 -0.85
C ALA A 44 3.71 -7.98 -1.15
N SER A 45 4.86 -8.63 -1.30
CA SER A 45 4.87 -10.09 -1.28
C SER A 45 4.51 -10.55 0.13
N ALA A 46 3.39 -11.27 0.26
CA ALA A 46 3.08 -11.94 1.51
C ALA A 46 4.06 -13.12 1.67
N PRO A 47 4.58 -13.38 2.88
CA PRO A 47 5.37 -14.58 3.08
C PRO A 47 4.49 -15.81 2.84
N GLU A 48 4.92 -16.69 1.95
CA GLU A 48 4.24 -17.95 1.65
C GLU A 48 4.88 -19.07 2.47
N ALA A 49 4.15 -19.60 3.45
CA ALA A 49 4.60 -20.80 4.15
C ALA A 49 4.65 -21.95 3.15
N SER A 50 5.84 -22.50 2.89
CA SER A 50 5.97 -23.60 1.92
C SER A 50 5.24 -24.87 2.39
N ILE A 51 5.07 -25.03 3.72
CA ILE A 51 4.37 -26.13 4.39
C ILE A 51 3.94 -25.61 5.77
N GLN A 52 2.69 -25.79 6.21
CA GLN A 52 2.31 -25.55 7.62
C GLN A 52 3.32 -26.26 8.53
N ALA A 53 3.90 -25.56 9.52
CA ALA A 53 4.88 -26.13 10.44
C ALA A 53 4.37 -27.50 10.97
N LEU A 54 5.00 -28.58 10.53
CA LEU A 54 4.60 -29.95 10.86
C LEU A 54 5.05 -30.33 12.29
N VAL A 55 6.04 -29.62 12.84
CA VAL A 55 6.67 -29.83 14.15
C VAL A 55 7.21 -28.48 14.68
N GLY A 56 7.00 -28.16 15.96
CA GLY A 56 7.47 -26.93 16.62
C GLY A 56 6.41 -25.84 16.73
N ASP A 57 6.70 -24.78 17.49
CA ASP A 57 5.84 -23.61 17.57
C ASP A 57 5.98 -22.76 16.28
N PRO A 58 4.87 -22.30 15.68
CA PRO A 58 4.92 -21.49 14.47
C PRO A 58 5.52 -20.11 14.78
N ALA A 59 6.31 -19.59 13.85
CA ALA A 59 6.85 -18.25 13.99
C ALA A 59 5.73 -17.19 13.98
N ILE A 60 5.84 -16.20 14.87
CA ILE A 60 4.80 -15.19 15.12
C ILE A 60 4.89 -14.08 14.08
N PHE A 61 6.08 -13.55 13.81
CA PHE A 61 6.26 -12.41 12.91
C PHE A 61 5.82 -12.68 11.46
N PRO A 62 6.16 -13.82 10.83
CA PRO A 62 5.66 -14.13 9.49
C PRO A 62 4.14 -14.16 9.40
N LYS A 63 3.48 -14.69 10.43
CA LYS A 63 2.02 -14.75 10.50
C LYS A 63 1.40 -13.36 10.65
N GLY A 64 1.91 -12.54 11.56
CA GLY A 64 1.44 -11.17 11.77
C GLY A 64 1.62 -10.31 10.53
N SER A 65 2.83 -10.34 9.94
CA SER A 65 3.14 -9.57 8.73
C SER A 65 2.31 -10.01 7.53
N HIS A 66 2.02 -11.31 7.41
CA HIS A 66 1.14 -11.81 6.35
C HIS A 66 -0.28 -11.21 6.42
N ASP A 67 -0.87 -11.06 7.61
CA ASP A 67 -2.21 -10.50 7.75
C ASP A 67 -2.23 -8.99 7.42
N ILE A 68 -1.19 -8.27 7.86
CA ILE A 68 -0.97 -6.86 7.51
C ILE A 68 -0.82 -6.71 5.99
N VAL A 69 0.07 -7.48 5.38
CA VAL A 69 0.31 -7.47 3.93
C VAL A 69 -0.98 -7.80 3.16
N LYS A 70 -1.77 -8.78 3.62
CA LYS A 70 -3.06 -9.09 3.00
C LYS A 70 -4.06 -7.93 3.11
N GLY A 71 -4.10 -7.24 4.24
CA GLY A 71 -4.96 -6.06 4.43
C GLY A 71 -4.59 -4.93 3.48
N VAL A 72 -3.29 -4.60 3.40
CA VAL A 72 -2.75 -3.59 2.49
C VAL A 72 -3.02 -4.00 1.04
N ASN A 73 -2.62 -5.20 0.63
CA ASN A 73 -2.80 -5.71 -0.73
C ASN A 73 -4.26 -5.79 -1.15
N GLY A 74 -5.16 -6.20 -0.25
CA GLY A 74 -6.59 -6.26 -0.54
C GLY A 74 -7.16 -4.86 -0.83
N SER A 75 -6.74 -3.86 -0.06
CA SER A 75 -7.12 -2.46 -0.28
C SER A 75 -6.56 -1.93 -1.60
N VAL A 76 -5.27 -2.18 -1.84
CA VAL A 76 -4.56 -1.85 -3.09
C VAL A 76 -5.27 -2.45 -4.30
N SER A 77 -5.54 -3.75 -4.26
CA SER A 77 -6.14 -4.51 -5.36
C SER A 77 -7.52 -3.97 -5.72
N SER A 78 -8.41 -3.80 -4.72
CA SER A 78 -9.77 -3.29 -4.96
C SER A 78 -9.78 -1.91 -5.64
N ILE A 79 -8.81 -1.07 -5.32
CA ILE A 79 -8.76 0.30 -5.84
C ILE A 79 -8.17 0.34 -7.25
N ILE A 80 -7.09 -0.40 -7.49
CA ILE A 80 -6.54 -0.60 -8.83
C ILE A 80 -7.59 -1.21 -9.77
N GLU A 81 -8.32 -2.23 -9.30
CA GLU A 81 -9.39 -2.86 -10.06
C GLU A 81 -10.48 -1.86 -10.44
N THR A 82 -10.83 -0.93 -9.53
CA THR A 82 -11.80 0.14 -9.81
C THR A 82 -11.32 1.06 -10.93
N MET A 83 -10.08 1.55 -10.84
CA MET A 83 -9.50 2.40 -11.90
C MET A 83 -9.42 1.64 -13.22
N LYS A 84 -8.92 0.40 -13.22
CA LYS A 84 -8.84 -0.47 -14.40
C LYS A 84 -10.21 -0.70 -15.04
N ALA A 85 -11.24 -0.96 -14.24
CA ALA A 85 -12.59 -1.19 -14.75
C ALA A 85 -13.13 0.06 -15.48
N ILE A 86 -12.90 1.25 -14.94
CA ILE A 86 -13.32 2.51 -15.58
C ILE A 86 -12.55 2.72 -16.89
N VAL A 87 -11.21 2.67 -16.84
CA VAL A 87 -10.38 3.01 -18.01
C VAL A 87 -10.40 1.94 -19.10
N ALA A 88 -10.86 0.73 -18.81
CA ALA A 88 -11.10 -0.33 -19.80
C ALA A 88 -12.24 0.01 -20.77
N THR A 89 -13.13 0.94 -20.41
CA THR A 89 -14.16 1.46 -21.32
C THR A 89 -13.59 2.52 -22.25
N GLU A 90 -14.35 2.87 -23.30
CA GLU A 90 -14.02 3.99 -24.17
C GLU A 90 -14.14 5.33 -23.40
N PRO A 91 -13.14 6.22 -23.45
CA PRO A 91 -13.22 7.53 -22.83
C PRO A 91 -14.34 8.34 -23.46
N SER A 92 -14.97 9.16 -22.61
CA SER A 92 -16.02 10.10 -23.03
C SER A 92 -15.45 11.22 -23.88
N ILE A 93 -14.24 11.69 -23.55
CA ILE A 93 -13.56 12.79 -24.24
C ILE A 93 -12.05 12.50 -24.28
N TYR A 94 -11.42 12.86 -25.41
CA TYR A 94 -9.98 13.11 -25.49
C TYR A 94 -9.75 14.59 -25.77
N ASN A 95 -9.01 15.26 -24.91
CA ASN A 95 -8.59 16.65 -25.10
C ASN A 95 -7.14 16.65 -25.61
N SER A 96 -6.95 16.95 -26.90
CA SER A 96 -5.63 16.99 -27.53
C SER A 96 -4.75 18.14 -27.04
N ASP A 97 -5.37 19.25 -26.59
CA ASP A 97 -4.64 20.43 -26.14
C ASP A 97 -4.02 20.20 -24.77
N THR A 98 -4.75 19.54 -23.87
CA THR A 98 -4.26 19.17 -22.53
C THR A 98 -3.64 17.78 -22.46
N LYS A 99 -3.69 17.03 -23.56
CA LYS A 99 -3.23 15.63 -23.67
C LYS A 99 -3.85 14.76 -22.59
N GLU A 100 -5.18 14.70 -22.59
CA GLU A 100 -5.96 14.13 -21.49
C GLU A 100 -7.12 13.28 -22.00
N PHE A 101 -7.21 12.06 -21.50
CA PHE A 101 -8.39 11.21 -21.65
C PHE A 101 -9.27 11.33 -20.41
N VAL A 102 -10.57 11.48 -20.61
CA VAL A 102 -11.58 11.61 -19.55
C VAL A 102 -12.67 10.56 -19.74
N TRP A 103 -12.99 9.85 -18.67
CA TRP A 103 -14.11 8.92 -18.55
C TRP A 103 -15.17 9.54 -17.63
N GLY A 104 -16.38 9.72 -18.13
CA GLY A 104 -17.48 10.34 -17.40
C GLY A 104 -17.53 11.86 -17.59
N PRO A 105 -18.24 12.59 -16.71
CA PRO A 105 -18.88 12.10 -15.48
C PRO A 105 -20.00 11.07 -15.71
N PHE A 106 -20.06 10.05 -14.86
CA PHE A 106 -21.12 9.05 -14.81
C PHE A 106 -21.88 9.14 -13.49
N PRO A 107 -23.19 8.88 -13.45
CA PRO A 107 -23.91 8.66 -12.20
C PRO A 107 -23.24 7.56 -11.37
N ASN A 108 -23.19 7.74 -10.05
CA ASN A 108 -22.72 6.71 -9.14
C ASN A 108 -23.82 5.67 -8.88
N ASP A 109 -23.86 4.59 -9.66
CA ASP A 109 -24.96 3.61 -9.67
C ASP A 109 -25.37 3.04 -8.30
N ASN A 110 -24.43 2.93 -7.35
CA ASN A 110 -24.68 2.38 -6.01
C ASN A 110 -24.46 3.40 -4.89
N GLY A 111 -24.52 4.70 -5.19
CA GLY A 111 -24.42 5.73 -4.16
C GLY A 111 -24.89 7.09 -4.67
N VAL A 112 -24.37 8.16 -4.05
CA VAL A 112 -24.76 9.52 -4.42
C VAL A 112 -23.77 10.18 -5.38
N GLY A 113 -24.28 11.15 -6.15
CA GLY A 113 -23.49 11.99 -7.04
C GLY A 113 -22.99 11.28 -8.30
N THR A 114 -21.81 11.70 -8.73
CA THR A 114 -21.19 11.33 -10.01
C THR A 114 -19.71 11.04 -9.82
N VAL A 115 -19.17 10.23 -10.74
CA VAL A 115 -17.78 9.80 -10.77
C VAL A 115 -17.20 10.12 -12.14
N ALA A 116 -15.97 10.61 -12.18
CA ALA A 116 -15.20 10.72 -13.42
C ALA A 116 -13.77 10.21 -13.19
N ALA A 117 -13.07 9.80 -14.24
CA ALA A 117 -11.65 9.53 -14.17
C ALA A 117 -10.91 10.24 -15.29
N TYR A 118 -9.64 10.56 -15.08
CA TYR A 118 -8.79 11.04 -16.16
C TYR A 118 -7.40 10.40 -16.12
N ILE A 119 -6.74 10.41 -17.28
CA ILE A 119 -5.31 10.18 -17.41
C ILE A 119 -4.77 11.30 -18.31
N LYS A 120 -3.76 12.03 -17.81
CA LYS A 120 -3.13 13.17 -18.46
C LYS A 120 -1.64 12.91 -18.65
N ASP A 121 -1.15 13.15 -19.86
CA ASP A 121 0.28 13.15 -20.17
C ASP A 121 0.87 14.53 -19.84
N GLN A 122 1.76 14.56 -18.86
CA GLN A 122 2.42 15.77 -18.37
C GLN A 122 3.61 16.18 -19.25
N GLY A 123 4.07 15.30 -20.15
CA GLY A 123 5.26 15.48 -20.97
C GLY A 123 6.57 15.05 -20.28
N ASP A 124 7.67 15.19 -21.01
CA ASP A 124 9.01 14.83 -20.51
C ASP A 124 9.54 15.85 -19.50
N GLY A 125 10.37 15.37 -18.56
CA GLY A 125 11.03 16.22 -17.56
C GLY A 125 10.14 16.63 -16.38
N LYS A 126 8.94 16.07 -16.27
CA LYS A 126 8.07 16.14 -15.10
C LYS A 126 8.39 14.98 -14.15
N ASP A 127 8.04 15.14 -12.87
CA ASP A 127 8.28 14.11 -11.84
C ASP A 127 7.67 12.76 -12.25
N PHE A 128 6.47 12.82 -12.84
CA PHE A 128 5.82 11.68 -13.47
C PHE A 128 5.36 12.01 -14.90
N ARG A 129 5.54 11.06 -15.82
CA ARG A 129 5.10 11.22 -17.21
C ARG A 129 3.58 11.35 -17.32
N TYR A 130 2.84 10.58 -16.53
CA TYR A 130 1.39 10.60 -16.49
C TYR A 130 0.88 10.96 -15.11
N VAL A 131 -0.27 11.62 -15.06
CA VAL A 131 -1.08 11.81 -13.84
C VAL A 131 -2.47 11.26 -14.11
N TYR A 132 -3.02 10.56 -13.13
CA TYR A 132 -4.38 10.02 -13.19
C TYR A 132 -5.15 10.36 -11.92
N ALA A 133 -6.48 10.39 -12.02
CA ALA A 133 -7.33 10.52 -10.85
C ALA A 133 -8.69 9.86 -11.05
N LEU A 134 -9.31 9.47 -9.93
CA LEU A 134 -10.74 9.23 -9.80
C LEU A 134 -11.33 10.42 -9.04
N LEU A 135 -12.34 11.04 -9.64
CA LEU A 135 -13.00 12.23 -9.14
C LEU A 135 -14.42 11.91 -8.67
N ARG A 136 -14.87 12.65 -7.66
CA ARG A 136 -16.23 12.62 -7.10
C ARG A 136 -16.85 14.00 -7.13
N GLY A 137 -18.11 14.09 -7.54
CA GLY A 137 -18.86 15.34 -7.60
C GLY A 137 -20.36 15.16 -7.47
N VAL A 138 -21.05 16.25 -7.21
CA VAL A 138 -22.52 16.30 -7.08
C VAL A 138 -23.24 16.34 -8.42
N ASP A 139 -22.56 16.81 -9.46
CA ASP A 139 -23.09 17.02 -10.80
C ASP A 139 -22.00 16.74 -11.86
N ASN A 140 -22.33 16.99 -13.12
CA ASN A 140 -21.45 16.71 -14.26
C ASN A 140 -20.36 17.78 -14.49
N ASP A 141 -20.14 18.72 -13.55
CA ASP A 141 -19.11 19.74 -13.67
C ASP A 141 -17.75 19.21 -13.16
N LEU A 142 -16.92 18.71 -14.09
CA LEU A 142 -15.58 18.17 -13.80
C LEU A 142 -14.72 19.13 -12.96
N ALA A 143 -14.86 20.45 -13.16
CA ALA A 143 -14.06 21.45 -12.45
C ALA A 143 -14.42 21.57 -10.96
N LYS A 144 -15.59 21.07 -10.55
CA LYS A 144 -16.04 21.04 -9.16
C LYS A 144 -15.84 19.68 -8.48
N MET A 145 -15.38 18.68 -9.23
CA MET A 145 -15.16 17.36 -8.66
C MET A 145 -13.86 17.33 -7.85
N SER A 146 -13.87 16.53 -6.79
CA SER A 146 -12.71 16.33 -5.91
C SER A 146 -12.07 14.97 -6.16
N PRO A 147 -10.74 14.87 -6.23
CA PRO A 147 -10.06 13.59 -6.34
C PRO A 147 -10.21 12.77 -5.06
N VAL A 148 -10.59 11.51 -5.22
CA VAL A 148 -10.59 10.49 -4.14
C VAL A 148 -9.55 9.40 -4.39
N ILE A 149 -9.12 9.26 -5.64
CA ILE A 149 -7.89 8.56 -6.01
C ILE A 149 -7.09 9.54 -6.86
N TRP A 150 -5.79 9.61 -6.63
CA TRP A 150 -4.87 10.39 -7.44
C TRP A 150 -3.55 9.66 -7.55
N GLY A 151 -2.84 9.84 -8.65
CA GLY A 151 -1.49 9.32 -8.75
C GLY A 151 -0.72 9.85 -9.93
N GLY A 152 0.59 9.63 -9.87
CA GLY A 152 1.54 9.89 -10.93
C GLY A 152 2.26 8.60 -11.30
N ALA A 153 2.54 8.40 -12.59
CA ALA A 153 3.28 7.24 -13.06
C ALA A 153 4.25 7.58 -14.18
N THR A 154 5.40 6.93 -14.16
CA THR A 154 6.36 6.83 -15.26
C THR A 154 6.54 5.34 -15.59
N PRO A 155 5.70 4.78 -16.47
CA PRO A 155 5.82 3.39 -16.91
C PRO A 155 7.13 3.17 -17.66
N ASP A 156 7.69 1.96 -17.56
CA ASP A 156 8.84 1.57 -18.37
C ASP A 156 8.38 1.17 -19.79
N PRO A 157 8.84 1.85 -20.85
CA PRO A 157 8.44 1.51 -22.22
C PRO A 157 8.88 0.12 -22.68
N LYS A 158 9.78 -0.55 -21.95
CA LYS A 158 10.31 -1.88 -22.28
C LYS A 158 9.69 -3.01 -21.47
N SER A 159 8.98 -2.70 -20.39
CA SER A 159 8.41 -3.70 -19.50
C SER A 159 7.16 -3.15 -18.83
N GLU A 160 6.02 -3.78 -19.10
CA GLU A 160 4.74 -3.40 -18.49
C GLU A 160 4.66 -3.66 -16.98
N ASP A 161 5.62 -4.39 -16.42
CA ASP A 161 5.71 -4.67 -14.98
C ASP A 161 6.72 -3.77 -14.26
N HIS A 162 7.41 -2.90 -14.99
CA HIS A 162 8.39 -1.96 -14.46
C HIS A 162 7.86 -0.52 -14.51
N GLY A 163 8.59 0.38 -13.88
CA GLY A 163 8.28 1.79 -13.79
C GLY A 163 8.24 2.27 -12.34
N ALA A 164 7.94 3.54 -12.18
CA ALA A 164 7.82 4.16 -10.86
C ALA A 164 6.58 5.06 -10.82
N GLY A 165 6.09 5.32 -9.62
CA GLY A 165 4.93 6.17 -9.47
C GLY A 165 4.59 6.46 -8.01
N VAL A 166 3.52 7.22 -7.84
CA VAL A 166 2.86 7.48 -6.58
C VAL A 166 1.36 7.26 -6.76
N THR A 167 0.71 6.74 -5.74
CA THR A 167 -0.76 6.66 -5.68
C THR A 167 -1.23 7.13 -4.31
N LEU A 168 -2.35 7.85 -4.28
CA LEU A 168 -3.05 8.33 -3.11
C LEU A 168 -4.49 7.85 -3.18
N TRP A 169 -4.97 7.31 -2.07
CA TRP A 169 -6.37 7.01 -1.81
C TRP A 169 -6.84 7.86 -0.64
N ASP A 170 -7.74 8.79 -0.94
CA ASP A 170 -8.23 9.79 0.01
C ASP A 170 -9.62 9.38 0.50
N PHE A 171 -9.63 8.48 1.49
CA PHE A 171 -10.88 8.05 2.14
C PHE A 171 -11.57 9.21 2.85
N GLU A 172 -10.81 10.17 3.41
CA GLU A 172 -11.36 11.39 3.99
C GLU A 172 -12.09 12.27 2.96
N ALA A 173 -11.58 12.42 1.73
CA ALA A 173 -12.26 13.16 0.68
C ALA A 173 -13.58 12.48 0.29
N ASN A 174 -13.58 11.14 0.19
CA ASN A 174 -14.81 10.39 -0.05
C ASN A 174 -15.79 10.49 1.14
N TYR A 175 -15.31 10.37 2.36
CA TYR A 175 -16.09 10.51 3.59
C TYR A 175 -16.74 11.90 3.68
N ALA A 176 -15.98 12.96 3.39
CA ALA A 176 -16.47 14.33 3.37
C ALA A 176 -17.55 14.53 2.30
N PHE A 177 -17.34 13.96 1.10
CA PHE A 177 -18.33 13.99 0.03
C PHE A 177 -19.64 13.30 0.42
N GLU A 178 -19.56 12.08 0.94
CA GLU A 178 -20.72 11.31 1.39
C GLU A 178 -21.43 12.01 2.55
N THR A 179 -20.70 12.55 3.52
CA THR A 179 -21.28 13.31 4.64
C THR A 179 -22.08 14.53 4.16
N ALA A 180 -21.60 15.23 3.13
CA ALA A 180 -22.26 16.42 2.61
C ALA A 180 -23.46 16.11 1.72
N ASN A 181 -23.49 14.95 1.05
CA ASN A 181 -24.40 14.71 -0.07
C ASN A 181 -25.25 13.43 0.05
N ASN A 182 -24.88 12.49 0.91
CA ASN A 182 -25.61 11.24 1.10
C ASN A 182 -26.62 11.38 2.25
N PRO A 183 -27.93 11.39 1.97
CA PRO A 183 -28.96 11.49 3.01
C PRO A 183 -28.97 10.28 3.96
N ASP A 184 -28.35 9.16 3.57
CA ASP A 184 -28.25 7.92 4.33
C ASP A 184 -26.81 7.65 4.85
N VAL A 185 -25.97 8.68 4.95
CA VAL A 185 -24.58 8.54 5.41
C VAL A 185 -24.50 7.89 6.80
N ALA A 186 -25.48 8.14 7.67
CA ALA A 186 -25.54 7.55 9.02
C ALA A 186 -25.65 6.01 9.00
N ASN A 187 -26.19 5.43 7.92
CA ASN A 187 -26.31 3.98 7.73
C ASN A 187 -25.34 3.43 6.68
N THR A 188 -24.40 4.26 6.22
CA THR A 188 -23.38 3.89 5.24
C THR A 188 -22.02 3.99 5.91
N PRO A 189 -21.52 2.91 6.58
CA PRO A 189 -20.20 2.92 7.16
C PRO A 189 -19.15 3.10 6.06
N LEU A 190 -18.24 4.06 6.27
CA LEU A 190 -17.21 4.44 5.31
C LEU A 190 -15.84 4.39 5.99
N ASP A 191 -14.86 3.95 5.21
CA ASP A 191 -13.47 4.01 5.63
C ASP A 191 -13.04 5.48 5.68
N ARG A 192 -12.08 5.78 6.56
CA ARG A 192 -11.55 7.12 6.83
C ARG A 192 -10.03 7.11 6.80
N GLY A 193 -9.43 8.28 6.79
CA GLY A 193 -7.98 8.47 6.65
C GLY A 193 -7.50 8.56 5.20
N ARG A 194 -6.20 8.37 5.00
CA ARG A 194 -5.56 8.38 3.69
C ARG A 194 -4.49 7.30 3.62
N PHE A 195 -4.37 6.69 2.45
CA PHE A 195 -3.25 5.83 2.10
C PHE A 195 -2.51 6.46 0.94
N VAL A 196 -1.19 6.56 1.03
CA VAL A 196 -0.34 6.94 -0.09
C VAL A 196 0.79 5.94 -0.23
N ALA A 197 1.17 5.61 -1.46
CA ALA A 197 2.31 4.75 -1.72
C ALA A 197 3.13 5.27 -2.90
N VAL A 198 4.44 5.35 -2.71
CA VAL A 198 5.45 5.52 -3.75
C VAL A 198 6.04 4.17 -4.08
N TYR A 199 6.11 3.84 -5.36
CA TYR A 199 6.57 2.54 -5.83
C TYR A 199 7.60 2.68 -6.95
N GLY A 200 8.47 1.68 -7.05
CA GLY A 200 9.45 1.57 -8.10
C GLY A 200 9.82 0.12 -8.36
N LYS A 201 9.81 -0.28 -9.63
CA LYS A 201 10.20 -1.63 -10.06
C LYS A 201 11.04 -1.56 -11.33
N GLY A 202 12.10 -2.35 -11.39
CA GLY A 202 13.02 -2.35 -12.51
C GLY A 202 14.11 -3.40 -12.41
N THR A 203 15.15 -3.22 -13.22
CA THR A 203 16.34 -4.07 -13.25
C THR A 203 17.61 -3.24 -13.06
N ASN A 204 18.61 -3.85 -12.46
CA ASN A 204 19.98 -3.36 -12.41
C ASN A 204 20.97 -4.50 -12.73
N ASP A 205 22.26 -4.26 -12.54
CA ASP A 205 23.34 -5.23 -12.75
C ASP A 205 23.26 -6.45 -11.81
N LYS A 206 22.49 -6.36 -10.73
CA LYS A 206 22.31 -7.42 -9.72
C LYS A 206 21.01 -8.21 -9.88
N GLY A 207 20.13 -7.81 -10.78
CA GLY A 207 18.86 -8.50 -11.04
C GLY A 207 17.67 -7.55 -11.04
N GLN A 208 16.51 -8.08 -10.65
CA GLN A 208 15.26 -7.33 -10.53
C GLN A 208 15.12 -6.76 -9.11
N PHE A 209 14.51 -5.58 -9.03
CA PHE A 209 14.09 -5.00 -7.77
C PHE A 209 12.67 -4.45 -7.89
N GLY A 210 11.93 -4.50 -6.79
CA GLY A 210 10.66 -3.81 -6.61
C GLY A 210 10.58 -3.31 -5.18
N VAL A 211 10.22 -2.04 -4.98
CA VAL A 211 10.08 -1.43 -3.66
C VAL A 211 8.83 -0.58 -3.60
N VAL A 212 8.21 -0.53 -2.42
CA VAL A 212 7.09 0.34 -2.11
C VAL A 212 7.30 0.94 -0.74
N LEU A 213 7.19 2.26 -0.68
CA LEU A 213 7.11 3.04 0.54
C LEU A 213 5.68 3.56 0.66
N ALA A 214 4.97 3.22 1.72
CA ALA A 214 3.60 3.62 1.93
C ALA A 214 3.38 4.23 3.31
N ALA A 215 2.41 5.14 3.40
CA ALA A 215 1.99 5.77 4.63
C ALA A 215 0.46 5.73 4.70
N VAL A 216 -0.03 5.35 5.87
CA VAL A 216 -1.43 5.41 6.27
C VAL A 216 -1.55 6.45 7.37
N ARG A 217 -2.48 7.40 7.22
CA ARG A 217 -2.74 8.42 8.23
C ARG A 217 -4.22 8.50 8.57
N LYS A 218 -4.50 8.58 9.86
CA LYS A 218 -5.83 8.73 10.47
C LYS A 218 -6.82 7.68 9.98
N PHE A 219 -6.34 6.46 9.74
CA PHE A 219 -7.20 5.42 9.21
C PHE A 219 -8.18 4.93 10.26
N VAL A 220 -9.45 4.91 9.90
CA VAL A 220 -10.51 4.29 10.70
C VAL A 220 -11.30 3.40 9.75
N PRO A 221 -11.34 2.08 9.99
CA PRO A 221 -12.04 1.18 9.10
C PRO A 221 -13.55 1.28 9.34
N LYS A 222 -14.33 1.12 8.27
CA LYS A 222 -15.79 1.28 8.31
C LYS A 222 -16.52 0.31 9.25
N ASP A 223 -15.94 -0.86 9.49
CA ASP A 223 -16.50 -1.90 10.36
C ASP A 223 -16.22 -1.63 11.85
N LYS A 224 -15.32 -0.69 12.15
CA LYS A 224 -15.02 -0.20 13.51
C LYS A 224 -14.86 1.33 13.52
N PRO A 225 -15.95 2.08 13.27
CA PRO A 225 -15.90 3.53 13.11
C PRO A 225 -15.53 4.29 14.40
N ASP A 226 -15.65 3.63 15.57
CA ASP A 226 -15.30 4.19 16.88
C ASP A 226 -13.83 3.91 17.27
N ASN A 227 -13.05 3.22 16.44
CA ASN A 227 -11.64 2.99 16.70
C ASN A 227 -10.86 4.31 16.71
N ILE A 228 -9.82 4.36 17.54
CA ILE A 228 -8.82 5.43 17.48
C ILE A 228 -8.18 5.38 16.08
N PRO A 229 -8.05 6.54 15.39
CA PRO A 229 -7.38 6.58 14.10
C PRO A 229 -5.95 6.03 14.18
N ALA A 230 -5.60 5.16 13.24
CA ALA A 230 -4.28 4.56 13.16
C ALA A 230 -3.39 5.27 12.13
N ASP A 231 -2.13 5.46 12.51
CA ASP A 231 -1.05 5.92 11.65
C ASP A 231 -0.02 4.79 11.51
N VAL A 232 0.32 4.42 10.28
CA VAL A 232 1.29 3.35 10.01
C VAL A 232 2.13 3.69 8.78
N ASP A 233 3.44 3.50 8.88
CA ASP A 233 4.37 3.55 7.77
C ASP A 233 4.81 2.15 7.37
N TYR A 234 4.99 1.93 6.08
CA TYR A 234 5.44 0.67 5.51
C TYR A 234 6.55 0.91 4.50
N PHE A 235 7.58 0.09 4.54
CA PHE A 235 8.57 -0.02 3.48
C PHE A 235 8.84 -1.49 3.20
N TYR A 236 8.55 -1.92 1.98
CA TYR A 236 8.71 -3.32 1.60
C TYR A 236 9.22 -3.44 0.18
N GLY A 237 9.73 -4.61 -0.13
CA GLY A 237 10.19 -4.88 -1.47
C GLY A 237 10.75 -6.27 -1.66
N ARG A 238 11.22 -6.48 -2.88
CA ARG A 238 11.83 -7.70 -3.36
C ARG A 238 13.08 -7.35 -4.16
N PHE A 239 14.15 -8.07 -3.89
CA PHE A 239 15.32 -8.17 -4.76
C PHE A 239 15.45 -9.61 -5.23
N SER A 240 15.68 -9.83 -6.52
CA SER A 240 15.86 -11.17 -7.04
C SER A 240 16.84 -11.23 -8.21
N ASP A 241 17.69 -12.26 -8.21
CA ASP A 241 18.49 -12.68 -9.34
C ASP A 241 17.93 -14.00 -9.93
N ASP A 242 18.67 -14.65 -10.83
CA ASP A 242 18.26 -15.92 -11.46
C ASP A 242 18.13 -17.12 -10.49
N LYS A 243 18.60 -16.98 -9.24
CA LYS A 243 18.73 -18.07 -8.26
C LYS A 243 18.18 -17.73 -6.88
N ASN A 244 18.25 -16.47 -6.48
CA ASN A 244 17.99 -16.01 -5.14
C ASN A 244 16.98 -14.87 -5.16
N GLN A 245 16.19 -14.83 -4.10
CA GLN A 245 15.22 -13.79 -3.83
C GLN A 245 15.31 -13.42 -2.36
N VAL A 246 15.27 -12.11 -2.09
CA VAL A 246 15.12 -11.54 -0.77
C VAL A 246 13.89 -10.64 -0.78
N ASP A 247 12.90 -10.99 0.03
CA ASP A 247 11.77 -10.12 0.33
C ASP A 247 12.03 -9.45 1.68
N PHE A 248 11.63 -8.20 1.83
CA PHE A 248 11.71 -7.50 3.09
C PHE A 248 10.43 -6.70 3.34
N VAL A 249 10.11 -6.53 4.62
CA VAL A 249 8.99 -5.71 5.09
C VAL A 249 9.46 -5.01 6.35
N ASP A 250 9.37 -3.70 6.37
CA ASP A 250 9.61 -2.86 7.53
C ASP A 250 8.36 -2.01 7.76
N TRP A 251 7.88 -1.92 9.00
CA TRP A 251 6.75 -1.07 9.33
C TRP A 251 6.89 -0.44 10.69
N GLU A 252 6.37 0.78 10.80
CA GLU A 252 6.33 1.58 12.03
C GLU A 252 4.89 1.98 12.32
N GLY A 253 4.45 1.83 13.57
CA GLY A 253 3.11 2.24 13.97
C GLY A 253 2.99 2.46 15.47
N ASN A 254 1.95 3.20 15.86
CA ASN A 254 1.61 3.43 17.26
C ASN A 254 0.44 2.51 17.65
N VAL A 255 0.71 1.46 18.42
CA VAL A 255 -0.23 0.38 18.73
C VAL A 255 -0.16 0.04 20.20
N ASP A 256 -1.31 -0.08 20.86
CA ASP A 256 -1.41 -0.65 22.20
C ASP A 256 -1.17 -2.15 22.13
N ILE A 257 -0.02 -2.59 22.63
CA ILE A 257 0.34 -4.02 22.69
C ILE A 257 -0.12 -4.68 24.01
N SER A 258 -0.71 -3.90 24.91
CA SER A 258 -1.24 -4.36 26.18
C SER A 258 -2.72 -4.73 26.04
N ASN A 259 -3.10 -5.90 26.58
CA ASN A 259 -4.51 -6.24 26.77
C ASN A 259 -5.03 -5.80 28.15
N ASP A 260 -4.24 -5.08 28.93
CA ASP A 260 -4.61 -4.57 30.26
C ASP A 260 -5.31 -3.21 30.11
N PRO A 261 -6.61 -3.09 30.44
CA PRO A 261 -7.34 -1.83 30.33
C PRO A 261 -6.78 -0.70 31.22
N ALA A 262 -5.95 -1.02 32.21
CA ALA A 262 -5.26 -0.02 33.03
C ALA A 262 -4.01 0.58 32.35
N LYS A 263 -3.61 0.00 31.22
CA LYS A 263 -2.47 0.35 30.37
C LYS A 263 -2.95 0.51 28.92
N PRO A 264 -3.62 1.63 28.59
CA PRO A 264 -4.19 1.87 27.27
C PRO A 264 -3.29 2.72 26.36
N ALA A 265 -2.08 3.05 26.79
CA ALA A 265 -1.21 3.98 26.10
C ALA A 265 -0.40 3.22 25.04
N ALA A 266 -0.71 3.50 23.77
CA ALA A 266 -0.07 2.84 22.64
C ALA A 266 1.45 3.04 22.57
N GLU A 267 2.16 1.95 22.31
CA GLU A 267 3.60 1.90 22.10
C GLU A 267 3.96 2.20 20.64
N ASP A 268 5.12 2.83 20.45
CA ASP A 268 5.76 2.94 19.15
C ASP A 268 6.44 1.61 18.82
N ILE A 269 5.92 0.92 17.81
CA ILE A 269 6.40 -0.36 17.32
C ILE A 269 7.11 -0.15 15.99
N ASN A 270 8.32 -0.67 15.86
CA ASN A 270 8.99 -0.91 14.59
C ASN A 270 9.18 -2.41 14.41
N VAL A 271 8.85 -2.96 13.24
CA VAL A 271 9.11 -4.34 12.90
C VAL A 271 9.77 -4.42 11.53
N HIS A 272 10.95 -5.03 11.50
CA HIS A 272 11.76 -5.25 10.32
C HIS A 272 11.88 -6.75 10.06
N LEU A 273 11.48 -7.22 8.88
CA LEU A 273 11.49 -8.62 8.49
C LEU A 273 12.21 -8.81 7.16
N ALA A 274 12.87 -9.96 7.03
CA ALA A 274 13.41 -10.43 5.75
C ALA A 274 13.15 -11.92 5.55
N PHE A 275 12.92 -12.29 4.30
CA PHE A 275 12.72 -13.66 3.84
C PHE A 275 13.71 -13.95 2.73
N PHE A 276 14.36 -15.10 2.81
CA PHE A 276 15.22 -15.62 1.76
C PHE A 276 14.52 -16.77 1.03
N ASN A 277 14.32 -16.61 -0.28
CA ASN A 277 13.58 -17.55 -1.14
C ASN A 277 12.22 -17.95 -0.52
N GLU A 278 11.49 -16.96 0.02
CA GLU A 278 10.12 -17.07 0.58
C GLU A 278 9.97 -18.02 1.78
N GLY A 279 11.04 -18.62 2.28
CA GLY A 279 10.99 -19.62 3.34
C GLY A 279 11.70 -19.19 4.62
N THR A 280 13.03 -19.30 4.62
CA THR A 280 13.85 -18.96 5.79
C THR A 280 13.83 -17.45 6.01
N GLY A 281 13.74 -17.00 7.26
CA GLY A 281 13.73 -15.58 7.52
C GLY A 281 14.06 -15.19 8.94
N ARG A 282 14.07 -13.89 9.15
CA ARG A 282 14.31 -13.22 10.43
C ARG A 282 13.40 -12.01 10.56
N GLY A 283 12.85 -11.82 11.74
CA GLY A 283 12.12 -10.64 12.16
C GLY A 283 12.79 -10.01 13.36
N GLU A 284 12.89 -8.70 13.35
CA GLU A 284 13.41 -7.86 14.43
C GLU A 284 12.31 -6.85 14.76
N ALA A 285 11.83 -6.83 15.99
CA ALA A 285 10.85 -5.86 16.44
C ALA A 285 11.39 -5.08 17.63
N LYS A 286 10.98 -3.81 17.70
CA LYS A 286 11.28 -2.93 18.81
C LYS A 286 10.03 -2.20 19.24
N ALA A 287 9.78 -2.18 20.53
CA ALA A 287 8.72 -1.39 21.16
C ALA A 287 9.32 -0.33 22.09
N SER A 288 8.73 0.86 22.11
CA SER A 288 9.09 1.96 23.01
C SER A 288 7.89 2.87 23.30
N GLY A 289 7.97 3.74 24.31
CA GLY A 289 6.88 4.66 24.63
C GLY A 289 5.67 3.97 25.25
N GLY A 290 4.48 4.55 25.10
CA GLY A 290 3.22 3.98 25.62
C GLY A 290 3.25 3.70 27.12
N ASP A 291 2.89 2.48 27.50
CA ASP A 291 2.91 2.00 28.89
C ASP A 291 4.26 1.45 29.35
N LEU A 292 5.29 1.48 28.49
CA LEU A 292 6.67 1.20 28.88
C LEU A 292 7.22 2.33 29.74
N ALA A 293 8.14 2.00 30.66
CA ALA A 293 8.78 3.03 31.47
C ALA A 293 9.55 4.03 30.59
N MET A 294 9.69 5.28 31.04
CA MET A 294 10.41 6.29 30.27
C MET A 294 11.84 5.84 29.96
N GLY A 295 12.18 5.84 28.66
CA GLY A 295 13.48 5.40 28.16
C GLY A 295 13.64 3.88 28.09
N GLN A 296 12.58 3.11 28.38
CA GLN A 296 12.57 1.66 28.23
C GLN A 296 12.27 1.26 26.77
N THR A 297 12.96 0.23 26.30
CA THR A 297 12.70 -0.45 25.03
C THR A 297 12.54 -1.95 25.28
N ALA A 298 11.72 -2.60 24.46
CA ALA A 298 11.67 -4.05 24.34
C ALA A 298 12.04 -4.44 22.91
N ASP A 299 12.99 -5.35 22.78
CA ASP A 299 13.56 -5.79 21.51
C ASP A 299 13.32 -7.29 21.37
N VAL A 300 12.76 -7.70 20.24
CA VAL A 300 12.44 -9.10 19.92
C VAL A 300 13.10 -9.49 18.61
N VAL A 301 13.77 -10.64 18.62
CA VAL A 301 14.34 -11.25 17.41
C VAL A 301 13.76 -12.63 17.27
N GLU A 302 13.21 -12.93 16.11
CA GLU A 302 12.70 -14.27 15.77
C GLU A 302 13.32 -14.72 14.44
N CYS A 303 13.76 -15.97 14.36
CA CYS A 303 14.12 -16.62 13.10
C CYS A 303 13.26 -17.85 12.86
N TRP A 304 13.10 -18.19 11.58
CA TRP A 304 12.35 -19.36 11.16
C TRP A 304 12.96 -20.04 9.95
N ASP A 305 12.63 -21.31 9.78
CA ASP A 305 13.05 -22.10 8.64
C ASP A 305 12.04 -22.04 7.46
N LYS A 306 12.27 -22.85 6.42
CA LYS A 306 11.40 -22.88 5.23
C LYS A 306 9.96 -23.37 5.53
N ALA A 307 9.75 -24.09 6.63
CA ALA A 307 8.43 -24.52 7.09
C ALA A 307 7.77 -23.48 8.01
N ILE A 308 8.37 -22.28 8.15
CA ILE A 308 7.94 -21.23 9.08
C ILE A 308 7.90 -21.73 10.54
N ALA A 309 8.69 -22.76 10.85
CA ALA A 309 8.88 -23.22 12.22
C ALA A 309 9.89 -22.29 12.90
N GLN A 310 9.59 -21.83 14.10
CA GLN A 310 10.50 -20.99 14.87
C GLN A 310 11.78 -21.78 15.17
N THR A 311 12.94 -21.21 14.84
CA THR A 311 14.26 -21.81 15.11
C THR A 311 15.06 -21.05 16.16
N TYR A 312 14.73 -19.78 16.37
CA TYR A 312 15.34 -18.90 17.35
C TYR A 312 14.36 -17.81 17.78
N LEU A 313 14.31 -17.52 19.07
CA LEU A 313 13.60 -16.38 19.64
C LEU A 313 14.47 -15.74 20.72
N SER A 314 14.57 -14.42 20.71
CA SER A 314 15.21 -13.65 21.78
C SER A 314 14.34 -12.47 22.13
N PHE A 315 14.13 -12.26 23.43
CA PHE A 315 13.50 -11.07 23.99
C PHE A 315 14.49 -10.39 24.93
N ALA A 316 14.73 -9.10 24.71
CA ALA A 316 15.55 -8.27 25.58
C ALA A 316 14.79 -7.00 25.93
N SER A 317 15.05 -6.45 27.12
CA SER A 317 14.63 -5.09 27.44
C SER A 317 15.80 -4.26 27.94
N SER A 318 15.73 -2.96 27.68
CA SER A 318 16.74 -2.01 28.13
C SER A 318 16.10 -0.71 28.60
N THR A 319 16.68 -0.09 29.61
CA THR A 319 16.29 1.24 30.11
C THR A 319 17.43 2.21 29.93
N ASN A 320 17.21 3.27 29.16
CA ASN A 320 18.23 4.27 28.81
C ASN A 320 19.50 3.66 28.21
N GLY A 321 19.33 2.60 27.40
CA GLY A 321 20.42 1.86 26.75
C GLY A 321 21.17 0.87 27.65
N ALA A 322 20.81 0.76 28.93
CA ALA A 322 21.33 -0.27 29.81
C ALA A 322 20.38 -1.47 29.82
N SER A 323 20.92 -2.68 29.61
CA SER A 323 20.15 -3.93 29.68
C SER A 323 19.51 -4.10 31.06
N ASP A 324 18.20 -4.40 31.10
CA ASP A 324 17.46 -4.66 32.34
C ASP A 324 17.73 -6.06 32.92
N GLY A 325 18.46 -6.90 32.18
CA GLY A 325 18.76 -8.28 32.51
C GLY A 325 19.20 -9.09 31.28
N PRO A 326 19.65 -10.34 31.49
CA PRO A 326 19.97 -11.22 30.37
C PRO A 326 18.73 -11.42 29.48
N PRO A 327 18.90 -11.52 28.15
CA PRO A 327 17.77 -11.80 27.26
C PRO A 327 17.17 -13.17 27.55
N ALA A 328 15.85 -13.29 27.41
CA ALA A 328 15.18 -14.58 27.35
C ALA A 328 15.39 -15.14 25.95
N VAL A 329 15.99 -16.33 25.83
CA VAL A 329 16.38 -16.92 24.55
C VAL A 329 15.88 -18.35 24.44
N GLU A 330 15.30 -18.67 23.29
CA GLU A 330 14.93 -20.01 22.87
C GLU A 330 15.60 -20.35 21.54
N GLY A 331 16.09 -21.59 21.39
CA GLY A 331 16.81 -22.02 20.20
C GLY A 331 18.28 -21.57 20.14
N ASP A 332 18.87 -21.65 18.94
CA ASP A 332 20.26 -21.28 18.67
C ASP A 332 20.30 -20.30 17.49
N ILE A 333 20.95 -19.15 17.67
CA ILE A 333 21.12 -18.14 16.62
C ILE A 333 21.75 -18.73 15.35
N ALA A 334 22.59 -19.78 15.48
CA ALA A 334 23.15 -20.49 14.33
C ALA A 334 22.07 -21.08 13.41
N ALA A 335 20.90 -21.43 13.96
CA ALA A 335 19.74 -21.95 13.24
C ALA A 335 19.00 -20.88 12.40
N CYS A 336 19.34 -19.59 12.54
CA CYS A 336 18.89 -18.53 11.63
C CYS A 336 19.53 -18.63 10.22
N GLY A 337 20.53 -19.49 10.04
CA GLY A 337 21.17 -19.73 8.73
C GLY A 337 21.81 -18.46 8.15
N TYR A 338 21.26 -17.94 7.06
CA TYR A 338 21.75 -16.70 6.42
C TYR A 338 21.53 -15.46 7.29
N PHE A 339 20.62 -15.53 8.28
CA PHE A 339 20.23 -14.41 9.13
C PHE A 339 20.81 -14.49 10.55
N GLN A 340 22.05 -14.97 10.68
CA GLN A 340 22.78 -14.96 11.96
C GLN A 340 23.17 -13.55 12.44
N LYS A 341 23.28 -12.60 11.51
CA LYS A 341 23.49 -11.18 11.79
C LYS A 341 22.17 -10.43 11.77
N SER A 342 22.16 -9.22 12.33
CA SER A 342 20.98 -8.35 12.25
C SER A 342 20.64 -7.96 10.81
N LEU A 343 19.38 -7.59 10.56
CA LEU A 343 18.94 -7.21 9.23
C LEU A 343 19.65 -5.94 8.74
N THR A 344 19.90 -4.99 9.65
CA THR A 344 20.72 -3.79 9.38
C THR A 344 22.15 -4.15 9.01
N GLU A 345 22.81 -5.07 9.70
CA GLU A 345 24.18 -5.51 9.36
C GLU A 345 24.25 -6.23 8.01
N LEU A 346 23.15 -6.86 7.59
CA LEU A 346 23.01 -7.50 6.29
C LEU A 346 22.67 -6.51 5.17
N GLY A 347 22.40 -5.25 5.52
CA GLY A 347 22.00 -4.21 4.57
C GLY A 347 20.59 -4.44 3.99
N VAL A 348 19.72 -5.11 4.74
CA VAL A 348 18.29 -5.18 4.38
C VAL A 348 17.69 -3.80 4.59
N PRO A 349 17.01 -3.22 3.58
CA PRO A 349 16.48 -1.87 3.69
C PRO A 349 15.36 -1.75 4.74
N SER A 350 15.37 -0.64 5.46
CA SER A 350 14.39 -0.27 6.49
C SER A 350 13.85 1.15 6.26
N LEU A 351 12.80 1.55 6.98
CA LEU A 351 12.27 2.91 6.96
C LEU A 351 13.32 3.96 7.37
N ALA A 352 14.32 3.58 8.16
CA ALA A 352 15.43 4.46 8.54
C ALA A 352 16.38 4.77 7.37
N ASP A 353 16.39 3.94 6.32
CA ASP A 353 17.24 4.11 5.13
C ASP A 353 16.57 4.98 4.05
N VAL A 354 15.28 5.28 4.21
CA VAL A 354 14.51 6.09 3.26
C VAL A 354 14.96 7.55 3.35
N ASP A 355 15.10 8.20 2.19
CA ASP A 355 15.41 9.62 2.11
C ASP A 355 14.42 10.44 2.97
N PRO A 356 14.90 11.22 3.96
CA PRO A 356 14.02 11.96 4.86
C PRO A 356 13.11 12.98 4.15
N ALA A 357 13.56 13.56 3.03
CA ALA A 357 12.73 14.47 2.25
C ALA A 357 11.63 13.73 1.50
N LEU A 358 11.90 12.50 1.02
CA LEU A 358 10.86 11.64 0.45
C LEU A 358 9.83 11.23 1.51
N LYS A 359 10.28 10.80 2.71
CA LYS A 359 9.38 10.44 3.82
C LYS A 359 8.50 11.64 4.23
N ALA A 360 9.09 12.83 4.33
CA ALA A 360 8.34 14.06 4.64
C ALA A 360 7.33 14.45 3.55
N ALA A 361 7.69 14.33 2.26
CA ALA A 361 6.76 14.60 1.16
C ALA A 361 5.60 13.60 1.12
N LEU A 362 5.89 12.31 1.37
CA LEU A 362 4.88 11.27 1.49
C LEU A 362 3.93 11.56 2.66
N ASP A 363 4.47 11.91 3.83
CA ASP A 363 3.70 12.23 5.04
C ASP A 363 2.80 13.46 4.84
N ASP A 364 3.28 14.49 4.12
CA ASP A 364 2.48 15.66 3.77
C ASP A 364 1.27 15.28 2.92
N VAL A 365 1.46 14.46 1.87
CA VAL A 365 0.37 13.96 1.03
C VAL A 365 -0.57 13.04 1.82
N ALA A 366 -0.04 12.17 2.67
CA ALA A 366 -0.84 11.30 3.54
C ALA A 366 -1.67 12.12 4.54
N THR A 367 -1.18 13.27 4.99
CA THR A 367 -1.87 14.11 5.96
C THR A 367 -2.88 15.04 5.29
N ASN A 368 -2.49 15.68 4.18
CA ASN A 368 -3.20 16.81 3.58
C ASN A 368 -3.96 16.46 2.30
N GLY A 369 -3.75 15.26 1.74
CA GLY A 369 -4.38 14.80 0.50
C GLY A 369 -3.64 15.27 -0.75
N VAL A 370 -4.36 15.36 -1.87
CA VAL A 370 -3.77 15.80 -3.15
C VAL A 370 -3.18 17.21 -2.99
N PRO A 371 -1.91 17.43 -3.40
CA PRO A 371 -1.32 18.77 -3.40
C PRO A 371 -2.20 19.75 -4.17
N LYS A 372 -2.47 20.92 -3.58
CA LYS A 372 -3.17 21.99 -4.27
C LYS A 372 -2.19 22.65 -5.25
N GLU A 373 -2.55 22.67 -6.53
CA GLU A 373 -1.79 23.39 -7.57
C GLU A 373 -1.77 24.91 -7.36
#